data_AF-A0A2E8V2G6-F1
#
_entry.id   AF-A0A2E8V2G6-F1
#
_cell.length_a   1.000
_cell.length_b   1.000
_cell.length_c   1.000
_cell.angle_alpha   90.00
_cell.angle_beta   90.00
_cell.angle_gamma   90.00
#
_symmetry.space_group_name_H-M   'P 1'
#
loop_
_entity.id
_entity.type
_entity.pdbx_description
1 polymer ?
#
loop_
_entity_poly.entity_id
_entity_poly.type
_entity_poly.pdbx_seq_one_letter_code
_entity_poly.pdbx_strand_id
1 'polypeptide(L)'
;MSTRAGECMGLPPIDLSVFHDNGYLRKQCRVTGLWFWTTDAGRDTCGDTSEDEYSFIGRPLISGFPMLGKELKDSMREAFLSFFENVGHTRVMPYPVLARWRDDIHLTIASIADFQPHVTSG
;
A
#
# COMPACT_ATOMS: atom_id res chain seq x y z
N MET A 1 41.86 -14.24 13.53
CA MET A 1 40.85 -13.26 13.98
C MET A 1 40.29 -12.58 12.74
N SER A 2 39.18 -13.07 12.21
CA SER A 2 38.49 -12.46 11.07
C SER A 2 37.09 -12.11 11.54
N THR A 3 36.86 -10.82 11.71
CA THR A 3 35.59 -10.20 12.08
C THR A 3 34.61 -10.44 10.93
N ARG A 4 33.58 -11.27 11.15
CA ARG A 4 32.45 -11.37 10.22
C ARG A 4 31.74 -10.02 10.22
N ALA A 5 31.65 -9.43 9.05
CA ALA A 5 30.80 -8.27 8.77
C ALA A 5 29.37 -8.57 9.24
N GLY A 6 28.73 -7.60 9.87
CA GLY A 6 27.37 -7.71 10.37
C GLY A 6 26.42 -8.14 9.26
N GLU A 7 25.77 -9.27 9.45
CA GLU A 7 24.60 -9.67 8.68
C GLU A 7 23.51 -8.63 8.93
N CYS A 8 23.25 -7.80 7.91
CA CYS A 8 22.07 -6.96 7.88
C CYS A 8 20.86 -7.91 7.80
N MET A 9 20.22 -8.18 8.94
CA MET A 9 19.02 -9.04 9.00
C MET A 9 17.82 -8.31 8.41
N GLY A 10 17.82 -8.15 7.08
CA GLY A 10 16.63 -7.77 6.33
C GLY A 10 15.61 -8.91 6.39
N LEU A 11 14.33 -8.56 6.42
CA LEU A 11 13.26 -9.54 6.22
C LEU A 11 13.50 -10.29 4.88
N PRO A 12 13.17 -11.59 4.81
CA PRO A 12 13.27 -12.32 3.56
C PRO A 12 12.43 -11.64 2.47
N PRO A 13 12.81 -11.77 1.20
CA PRO A 13 12.02 -11.21 0.12
C PRO A 13 10.56 -11.68 0.16
N ILE A 14 9.63 -10.75 -0.07
CA ILE A 14 8.21 -11.08 -0.19
C ILE A 14 8.02 -11.91 -1.47
N ASP A 15 7.71 -13.19 -1.27
CA ASP A 15 7.47 -14.17 -2.32
C ASP A 15 6.21 -14.97 -1.96
N LEU A 16 5.12 -14.73 -2.70
CA LEU A 16 3.79 -15.24 -2.39
C LEU A 16 3.27 -16.05 -3.58
N SER A 17 2.56 -17.15 -3.32
CA SER A 17 1.97 -17.99 -4.38
C SER A 17 1.07 -17.20 -5.33
N VAL A 18 0.27 -16.27 -4.78
CA VAL A 18 -0.63 -15.42 -5.56
C VAL A 18 0.08 -14.65 -6.68
N PHE A 19 1.36 -14.30 -6.53
CA PHE A 19 2.10 -13.63 -7.57
C PHE A 19 2.38 -14.58 -8.74
N HIS A 20 2.88 -15.77 -8.46
CA HIS A 20 3.17 -16.78 -9.47
C HIS A 20 1.88 -17.26 -10.16
N ASP A 21 0.84 -17.51 -9.37
CA ASP A 21 -0.45 -18.01 -9.85
C ASP A 21 -1.17 -17.01 -10.78
N ASN A 22 -0.88 -15.71 -10.64
CA ASN A 22 -1.49 -14.64 -11.44
C ASN A 22 -0.53 -14.00 -12.46
N GLY A 23 0.60 -14.65 -12.76
CA GLY A 23 1.51 -14.21 -13.84
C GLY A 23 2.34 -12.97 -13.52
N TYR A 24 2.55 -12.67 -12.24
CA TYR A 24 3.47 -11.61 -11.84
C TYR A 24 4.92 -12.11 -11.95
N LEU A 25 5.78 -11.22 -12.44
CA LEU A 25 7.21 -11.40 -12.57
C LEU A 25 7.92 -10.53 -11.56
N ARG A 26 8.87 -11.10 -10.82
CA ARG A 26 9.75 -10.35 -9.94
C ARG A 26 10.94 -9.80 -10.73
N LYS A 27 11.11 -8.48 -10.73
CA LYS A 27 12.18 -7.77 -11.46
C LYS A 27 12.93 -6.81 -10.52
N GLN A 28 14.14 -6.43 -10.90
CA GLN A 28 14.90 -5.40 -10.20
C GLN A 28 14.79 -4.09 -10.99
N CYS A 29 14.44 -2.99 -10.31
CA CYS A 29 14.31 -1.68 -10.92
C CYS A 29 15.68 -1.17 -11.37
N ARG A 30 15.80 -0.77 -12.64
CA ARG A 30 17.05 -0.22 -13.18
C ARG A 30 17.50 1.07 -12.48
N VAL A 31 16.56 1.90 -12.01
CA VAL A 31 16.85 3.22 -11.42
C VAL A 31 17.22 3.12 -9.94
N THR A 32 16.41 2.39 -9.15
CA THR A 32 16.57 2.33 -7.68
C THR A 32 17.32 1.10 -7.19
N GLY A 33 17.46 0.06 -8.03
CA GLY A 33 18.00 -1.23 -7.63
C GLY A 33 17.07 -2.04 -6.72
N LEU A 34 15.87 -1.54 -6.39
CA LEU A 34 14.90 -2.24 -5.55
C LEU A 34 14.14 -3.31 -6.34
N TRP A 35 13.70 -4.35 -5.64
CA TRP A 35 12.87 -5.41 -6.23
C TRP A 35 11.41 -4.99 -6.28
N PHE A 36 10.73 -5.31 -7.39
CA PHE A 36 9.31 -5.06 -7.57
C PHE A 36 8.65 -6.22 -8.33
N TRP A 37 7.32 -6.30 -8.24
CA TRP A 37 6.50 -7.29 -8.94
C TRP A 37 5.68 -6.59 -10.03
N THR A 38 5.61 -7.20 -11.22
CA THR A 38 4.85 -6.64 -12.35
C THR A 38 4.29 -7.74 -13.24
N THR A 39 3.13 -7.53 -13.84
CA THR A 39 2.60 -8.38 -14.92
C THR A 39 3.12 -7.97 -16.30
N ASP A 40 3.78 -6.81 -16.41
CA ASP A 40 4.36 -6.33 -17.67
C ASP A 40 5.80 -6.84 -17.83
N ALA A 41 5.98 -7.80 -18.74
CA ALA A 41 7.29 -8.37 -19.03
C ALA A 41 8.30 -7.34 -19.58
N GLY A 42 7.83 -6.27 -20.23
CA GLY A 42 8.67 -5.22 -20.80
C GLY A 42 9.17 -4.20 -19.77
N ARG A 43 8.49 -4.07 -18.63
CA ARG A 43 8.77 -3.01 -17.64
C ARG A 43 10.08 -3.23 -16.88
N ASP A 44 10.97 -2.23 -16.87
CA ASP A 44 12.27 -2.27 -16.17
C ASP A 44 12.38 -1.27 -14.99
N THR A 45 11.33 -0.47 -14.75
CA THR A 45 11.20 0.50 -13.65
C THR A 45 10.08 0.12 -12.67
N CYS A 46 10.20 0.50 -11.39
CA CYS A 46 9.22 0.11 -10.36
C CYS A 46 7.93 0.94 -10.35
N GLY A 47 7.84 2.03 -11.11
CA GLY A 47 6.64 2.88 -11.14
C GLY A 47 6.63 4.02 -10.13
N ASP A 48 7.69 4.17 -9.35
CA ASP A 48 7.85 5.25 -8.37
C ASP A 48 9.29 5.79 -8.44
N THR A 49 9.62 6.37 -9.60
CA THR A 49 10.95 6.90 -9.90
C THR A 49 10.83 8.19 -10.71
N SER A 50 11.94 8.92 -10.87
CA SER A 50 11.99 10.09 -11.75
C SER A 50 11.74 9.77 -13.23
N GLU A 51 11.87 8.49 -13.64
CA GLU A 51 11.58 8.04 -15.01
C GLU A 51 10.13 7.56 -15.18
N ASP A 52 9.37 7.41 -14.09
CA ASP A 52 7.97 6.99 -14.09
C ASP A 52 7.05 8.21 -13.86
N GLU A 53 6.67 8.90 -14.92
CA GLU A 53 5.76 10.05 -14.83
C GLU A 53 4.29 9.65 -14.56
N TYR A 54 3.51 10.58 -13.98
CA TYR A 54 2.08 10.40 -13.79
C TYR A 54 1.31 10.40 -15.11
N SER A 55 1.02 9.20 -15.63
CA SER A 55 0.27 9.01 -16.88
C SER A 55 -1.23 9.30 -16.78
N PHE A 56 -1.76 9.49 -15.57
CA PHE A 56 -3.20 9.62 -15.31
C PHE A 56 -3.71 11.06 -15.37
N ILE A 57 -2.82 12.06 -15.45
CA ILE A 57 -3.22 13.46 -15.55
C ILE A 57 -3.87 13.71 -16.91
N GLY A 58 -5.13 14.17 -16.90
CA GLY A 58 -5.93 14.34 -18.12
C GLY A 58 -6.40 13.04 -18.78
N ARG A 59 -6.02 11.88 -18.24
CA ARG A 59 -6.40 10.55 -18.73
C ARG A 59 -6.75 9.63 -17.55
N PRO A 60 -7.99 9.70 -17.02
CA PRO A 60 -8.43 8.86 -15.90
C PRO A 60 -8.21 7.37 -16.21
N LEU A 61 -7.56 6.66 -15.28
CA LEU A 61 -7.27 5.23 -15.42
C LEU A 61 -8.44 4.32 -15.00
N ILE A 62 -9.30 4.83 -14.12
CA ILE A 62 -10.41 4.06 -13.54
C ILE A 62 -11.71 4.51 -14.19
N SER A 63 -12.39 3.59 -14.87
CA SER A 63 -13.72 3.81 -15.44
C SER A 63 -14.82 3.84 -14.37
N GLY A 64 -15.96 4.45 -14.68
CA GLY A 64 -17.13 4.45 -13.78
C GLY A 64 -17.15 5.58 -12.76
N PHE A 65 -16.13 6.45 -12.75
CA PHE A 65 -16.04 7.60 -11.86
C PHE A 65 -15.82 8.92 -12.63
N PRO A 66 -16.84 9.41 -13.37
CA PRO A 66 -16.74 10.64 -14.17
C PRO A 66 -16.77 11.92 -13.32
N MET A 67 -17.25 11.83 -12.08
CA MET A 67 -17.37 12.95 -11.14
C MET A 67 -16.00 13.36 -10.58
N LEU A 68 -15.92 14.56 -10.02
CA LEU A 68 -14.69 15.13 -9.43
C LEU A 68 -14.93 15.62 -7.99
N GLY A 69 -13.85 15.93 -7.27
CA GLY A 69 -13.92 16.56 -5.95
C GLY A 69 -14.58 15.68 -4.88
N LYS A 70 -15.49 16.26 -4.09
CA LYS A 70 -16.13 15.58 -2.94
C LYS A 70 -16.95 14.36 -3.37
N GLU A 71 -17.68 14.46 -4.47
CA GLU A 71 -18.54 13.37 -4.96
C GLU A 71 -17.70 12.14 -5.34
N LEU A 72 -16.56 12.36 -6.02
CA LEU A 72 -15.60 11.31 -6.32
C LEU A 72 -15.07 10.66 -5.05
N LYS A 73 -14.65 11.47 -4.07
CA LYS A 73 -14.11 10.99 -2.79
C LYS A 73 -15.12 10.12 -2.04
N ASP A 74 -16.38 10.56 -1.98
CA ASP A 74 -17.43 9.85 -1.27
C ASP A 74 -17.81 8.55 -2.01
N SER A 75 -17.89 8.59 -3.35
CA SER A 75 -18.19 7.41 -4.17
C SER A 75 -17.09 6.35 -4.07
N MET A 76 -15.82 6.75 -4.13
CA MET A 76 -14.69 5.83 -4.01
C MET A 76 -14.58 5.25 -2.59
N ARG A 77 -14.89 6.03 -1.55
CA ARG A 77 -14.97 5.54 -0.17
C ARG A 77 -16.01 4.43 -0.05
N GLU A 78 -17.22 4.66 -0.54
CA GLU A 78 -18.28 3.64 -0.44
C GLU A 78 -17.97 2.41 -1.29
N ALA A 79 -17.35 2.57 -2.47
CA ALA A 79 -16.92 1.44 -3.29
C ALA A 79 -15.90 0.55 -2.56
N PHE A 80 -14.91 1.16 -1.90
CA PHE A 80 -13.91 0.43 -1.11
C PHE A 80 -14.54 -0.26 0.10
N LEU A 81 -15.33 0.45 0.90
CA LEU A 81 -15.94 -0.09 2.12
C LEU A 81 -16.93 -1.22 1.79
N SER A 82 -17.83 -1.01 0.83
CA SER A 82 -18.83 -2.01 0.42
C SER A 82 -18.17 -3.28 -0.12
N PHE A 83 -17.06 -3.16 -0.85
CA PHE A 83 -16.32 -4.34 -1.34
C PHE A 83 -15.86 -5.22 -0.18
N PHE A 84 -15.22 -4.64 0.84
CA PHE A 84 -14.73 -5.39 1.99
C PHE A 84 -15.84 -5.92 2.90
N GLU A 85 -16.95 -5.17 3.05
CA GLU A 85 -18.15 -5.63 3.73
C GLU A 85 -18.74 -6.89 3.08
N ASN A 86 -18.82 -6.92 1.75
CA ASN A 86 -19.35 -8.06 0.99
C ASN A 86 -18.46 -9.31 1.08
N VAL A 87 -17.18 -9.17 1.40
CA VAL A 87 -16.25 -10.30 1.65
C VAL A 87 -16.03 -10.56 3.15
N GLY A 88 -16.91 -10.05 4.01
CA GLY A 88 -17.01 -10.43 5.43
C GLY A 88 -16.24 -9.55 6.41
N HIS A 89 -15.71 -8.39 6.00
CA HIS A 89 -15.08 -7.45 6.93
C HIS A 89 -16.13 -6.54 7.56
N THR A 90 -15.94 -6.18 8.84
CA THR A 90 -16.82 -5.23 9.52
C THR A 90 -16.36 -3.79 9.28
N ARG A 91 -17.29 -2.93 8.84
CA ARG A 91 -17.03 -1.50 8.70
C ARG A 91 -16.89 -0.84 10.07
N VAL A 92 -15.83 -0.05 10.23
CA VAL A 92 -15.53 0.72 11.44
C VAL A 92 -15.55 2.21 11.10
N MET A 93 -16.16 3.01 11.98
CA MET A 93 -16.17 4.46 11.83
C MET A 93 -14.78 5.04 12.07
N PRO A 94 -14.38 6.10 11.35
CA PRO A 94 -13.05 6.68 11.50
C PRO A 94 -12.83 7.21 12.91
N TYR A 95 -11.63 6.99 13.44
CA TYR A 95 -11.18 7.55 14.71
C TYR A 95 -10.87 9.05 14.55
N PRO A 96 -10.87 9.83 15.65
CA PRO A 96 -10.51 11.24 15.57
C PRO A 96 -9.04 11.38 15.18
N VAL A 97 -8.73 12.47 14.47
CA VAL A 97 -7.35 12.78 14.05
C VAL A 97 -6.39 13.02 15.23
N LEU A 98 -6.94 13.36 16.40
CA LEU A 98 -6.19 13.46 17.66
C LEU A 98 -6.20 12.08 18.33
N ALA A 99 -5.02 11.52 18.55
CA ALA A 99 -4.84 10.19 19.12
C ALA A 99 -5.10 10.21 20.65
N ARG A 100 -6.38 10.17 21.04
CA ARG A 100 -6.80 10.28 22.45
C ARG A 100 -6.64 9.00 23.26
N TRP A 101 -6.37 7.87 22.60
CA TRP A 101 -6.30 6.54 23.20
C TRP A 101 -4.88 6.08 23.50
N ARG A 102 -3.88 6.93 23.25
CA ARG A 102 -2.45 6.64 23.40
C ARG A 102 -1.70 7.94 23.73
N ASP A 103 -0.52 7.81 24.34
CA ASP A 103 0.25 8.94 24.86
C ASP A 103 1.61 9.15 24.16
N ASP A 104 1.98 8.29 23.22
CA ASP A 104 3.27 8.30 22.51
C ASP A 104 3.26 9.11 21.21
N ILE A 105 2.08 9.35 20.62
CA ILE A 105 1.89 10.22 19.45
C ILE A 105 0.66 11.12 19.64
N HIS A 106 0.69 12.34 19.11
CA HIS A 106 -0.43 13.27 19.24
C HIS A 106 -1.52 13.12 18.17
N LEU A 107 -1.16 12.65 16.98
CA LEU A 107 -2.04 12.59 15.81
C LEU A 107 -2.05 11.18 15.21
N THR A 108 -3.17 10.80 14.58
CA THR A 108 -3.28 9.55 13.82
C THR A 108 -2.42 9.63 12.57
N ILE A 109 -1.32 8.88 12.56
CA ILE A 109 -0.36 8.86 11.44
C ILE A 109 -0.67 7.81 10.36
N ALA A 110 -1.43 6.76 10.71
CA ALA A 110 -1.81 5.66 9.84
C ALA A 110 -3.04 4.94 10.39
N SER A 111 -3.77 4.21 9.54
CA SER A 111 -4.96 3.46 9.95
C SER A 111 -4.69 2.41 11.04
N ILE A 112 -3.49 1.80 11.06
CA ILE A 112 -3.11 0.84 12.11
C ILE A 112 -2.90 1.51 13.48
N ALA A 113 -2.62 2.82 13.51
CA ALA A 113 -2.37 3.55 14.75
C ALA A 113 -3.62 3.63 15.65
N ASP A 114 -4.81 3.49 15.07
CA ASP A 114 -6.10 3.45 15.78
C ASP A 114 -6.21 2.22 16.71
N PHE A 115 -5.49 1.15 16.40
CA PHE A 115 -5.53 -0.12 17.12
C PHE A 115 -4.27 -0.35 17.97
N GLN A 116 -3.30 0.57 17.90
CA GLN A 116 -2.06 0.49 18.66
C GLN A 116 -2.12 1.34 19.94
N PRO A 117 -1.44 0.91 21.03
CA PRO A 117 -0.75 -0.37 21.16
C PRO A 117 -1.69 -1.52 21.59
N HIS A 118 -2.81 -1.19 22.24
CA HIS A 118 -3.60 -2.10 23.05
C HIS A 118 -4.19 -3.30 22.30
N VAL A 119 -4.60 -3.15 21.03
CA VAL A 119 -5.11 -4.29 20.25
C VAL A 119 -3.94 -5.07 19.66
N THR A 120 -2.90 -4.38 19.19
CA THR A 120 -1.74 -5.03 18.56
C THR A 120 -0.86 -5.83 19.52
N SER A 121 -0.91 -5.55 20.83
CA SER A 121 -0.20 -6.32 21.86
C SER A 121 -0.93 -7.57 22.32
N GLY A 122 -2.23 -7.71 21.99
CA GLY A 122 -3.15 -8.59 22.72
C GLY A 122 -3.43 -8.11 24.14
#